data_AF-A0AAE4FS92-F1
#
_entry.id   AF-A0AAE4FS92-F1
#
_cell.length_a   1.000
_cell.length_b   1.000
_cell.length_c   1.000
_cell.angle_alpha   90.00
_cell.angle_beta   90.00
_cell.angle_gamma   90.00
#
_symmetry.space_group_name_H-M   'P 1'
#
loop_
_entity.id
_entity.type
_entity.pdbx_description
1 polymer ?
#
loop_
_entity_poly.entity_id
_entity_poly.type
_entity_poly.pdbx_seq_one_letter_code
_entity_poly.pdbx_strand_id
1 'polypeptide(L)'
;MFSGKRNGWIGGVCLLALLALTIFSPILLVNSQATPNGLMVKAQTLPITAQAVIGNAVINLEVARTLPEQSKGLMYRTELAPDRGMLFPFSPPQPVSFWMKNCLIPLDMIFLRQGQVIGITAHVPPCQENPCPVYPSPGPVDAVLEIGAGQAGILGVQVGDRIQIKKVSSLVSLA
;
A
#
# COMPACT_ATOMS: atom_id res chain seq x y z
N MET A 1 -8.59 -101.19 -13.59
CA MET A 1 -9.88 -101.05 -12.86
C MET A 1 -10.33 -99.60 -13.00
N PHE A 2 -11.53 -99.39 -13.57
CA PHE A 2 -12.40 -98.19 -13.63
C PHE A 2 -11.85 -96.84 -13.11
N SER A 3 -12.19 -95.66 -13.62
CA SER A 3 -13.06 -95.12 -14.68
C SER A 3 -13.01 -93.60 -14.40
N GLY A 4 -13.16 -92.73 -15.41
CA GLY A 4 -13.36 -91.31 -15.11
C GLY A 4 -13.21 -90.35 -16.27
N LYS A 5 -14.07 -90.45 -17.28
CA LYS A 5 -14.36 -89.34 -18.20
C LYS A 5 -15.03 -88.19 -17.45
N ARG A 6 -14.79 -86.95 -17.89
CA ARG A 6 -15.75 -85.81 -18.09
C ARG A 6 -14.96 -84.48 -18.15
N ASN A 7 -14.62 -83.95 -19.33
CA ASN A 7 -15.37 -83.12 -20.31
C ASN A 7 -15.56 -81.63 -19.94
N GLY A 8 -15.26 -80.76 -20.91
CA GLY A 8 -15.37 -79.29 -20.84
C GLY A 8 -13.98 -78.64 -20.84
N TRP A 9 -13.62 -77.67 -21.67
CA TRP A 9 -14.39 -76.82 -22.57
C TRP A 9 -13.41 -76.22 -23.60
N ILE A 10 -14.00 -75.78 -24.69
CA ILE A 10 -13.39 -75.32 -25.94
C ILE A 10 -12.87 -73.90 -25.72
N GLY A 11 -11.72 -73.54 -26.29
CA GLY A 11 -11.44 -72.14 -26.54
C GLY A 11 -9.98 -71.76 -26.70
N GLY A 12 -9.57 -71.49 -27.94
CA GLY A 12 -8.72 -70.34 -28.19
C GLY A 12 -7.23 -70.60 -28.40
N VAL A 13 -6.91 -71.03 -29.63
CA VAL A 13 -5.65 -70.71 -30.31
C VAL A 13 -5.51 -69.18 -30.39
N CYS A 14 -4.37 -68.62 -29.98
CA CYS A 14 -3.46 -67.89 -30.88
C CYS A 14 -2.29 -67.27 -30.11
N LEU A 15 -1.09 -67.74 -30.45
CA LEU A 15 0.15 -66.96 -30.37
C LEU A 15 -0.06 -65.57 -30.99
N LEU A 16 0.64 -64.56 -30.48
CA LEU A 16 1.33 -63.47 -31.19
C LEU A 16 1.74 -62.43 -30.11
N ALA A 17 3.01 -62.40 -29.72
CA ALA A 17 4.08 -61.57 -30.29
C ALA A 17 4.31 -60.30 -29.47
N LEU A 18 5.58 -60.08 -29.13
CA LEU A 18 6.14 -58.97 -28.34
C LEU A 18 5.68 -57.59 -28.83
N LEU A 19 5.40 -56.68 -27.88
CA LEU A 19 5.65 -55.25 -28.05
C LEU A 19 5.85 -54.60 -26.68
N ALA A 20 7.07 -54.08 -26.49
CA ALA A 20 7.45 -53.21 -25.40
C ALA A 20 6.74 -51.84 -25.50
N LEU A 21 6.88 -51.05 -24.43
CA LEU A 21 6.76 -49.58 -24.40
C LEU A 21 5.32 -49.01 -24.36
N THR A 22 4.83 -48.75 -23.16
CA THR A 22 4.89 -47.43 -22.50
C THR A 22 3.73 -47.33 -21.54
N ILE A 23 4.06 -47.17 -20.26
CA ILE A 23 3.12 -46.82 -19.22
C ILE A 23 2.78 -45.35 -19.51
N PHE A 24 1.78 -45.11 -20.36
CA PHE A 24 1.18 -43.78 -20.50
C PHE A 24 0.41 -43.52 -19.20
N SER A 25 1.13 -43.20 -18.13
CA SER A 25 0.54 -42.45 -17.03
C SER A 25 -0.05 -41.19 -17.66
N PRO A 26 -1.34 -40.90 -17.48
CA PRO A 26 -1.83 -39.57 -17.81
C PRO A 26 -1.09 -38.65 -16.84
N ILE A 27 -0.04 -38.00 -17.34
CA ILE A 27 0.54 -36.86 -16.66
C ILE A 27 -0.65 -35.94 -16.48
N LEU A 28 -1.10 -35.80 -15.22
CA LEU A 28 -2.01 -34.74 -14.84
C LEU A 28 -1.31 -33.46 -15.28
N LEU A 29 -1.74 -32.89 -16.41
CA LEU A 29 -1.55 -31.49 -16.67
C LEU A 29 -2.31 -30.79 -15.54
N VAL A 30 -1.63 -30.58 -14.43
CA VAL A 30 -1.97 -29.48 -13.53
C VAL A 30 -1.82 -28.26 -14.42
N ASN A 31 -2.96 -27.81 -14.94
CA ASN A 31 -3.10 -26.54 -15.59
C ASN A 31 -2.76 -25.51 -14.51
N SER A 32 -1.49 -25.13 -14.41
CA SER A 32 -1.06 -24.01 -13.60
C SER A 32 -1.57 -22.76 -14.30
N GLN A 33 -2.86 -22.52 -14.20
CA GLN A 33 -3.37 -21.17 -14.37
C GLN A 33 -2.80 -20.39 -13.20
N ALA A 34 -1.67 -19.74 -13.47
CA ALA A 34 -1.19 -18.65 -12.64
C ALA A 34 -2.40 -17.76 -12.38
N THR A 35 -2.83 -17.69 -11.13
CA THR A 35 -3.86 -16.75 -10.72
C THR A 35 -3.37 -15.36 -11.10
N PRO A 36 -4.10 -14.56 -11.89
CA PRO A 36 -3.71 -13.19 -12.17
C PRO A 36 -4.06 -12.32 -10.97
N ASN A 37 -3.51 -12.63 -9.79
CA ASN A 37 -3.71 -11.84 -8.58
C ASN A 37 -2.42 -11.10 -8.22
N GLY A 38 -1.89 -10.37 -9.20
CA GLY A 38 -0.98 -9.24 -8.95
C GLY A 38 -1.78 -7.95 -9.01
N LEU A 39 -2.64 -7.68 -8.01
CA LEU A 39 -3.22 -6.34 -7.86
C LEU A 39 -2.06 -5.39 -7.58
N MET A 40 -1.54 -4.72 -8.62
CA MET A 40 -0.55 -3.67 -8.44
C MET A 40 -1.19 -2.56 -7.61
N VAL A 41 -0.79 -2.46 -6.33
CA VAL A 41 -1.29 -1.41 -5.44
C VAL A 41 -0.72 -0.09 -5.93
N LYS A 42 -1.53 0.67 -6.69
CA LYS A 42 -1.14 1.98 -7.22
C LYS A 42 -1.18 3.05 -6.13
N ALA A 43 -0.39 4.11 -6.28
CA ALA A 43 -0.54 5.34 -5.51
C ALA A 43 -1.98 5.87 -5.54
N GLN A 44 -2.43 6.45 -4.43
CA GLN A 44 -3.72 7.16 -4.40
C GLN A 44 -3.59 8.59 -4.91
N THR A 45 -4.68 9.11 -5.46
CA THR A 45 -4.84 10.52 -5.84
C THR A 45 -6.13 11.01 -5.22
N LEU A 46 -6.05 12.07 -4.43
CA LEU A 46 -7.19 12.71 -3.79
C LEU A 46 -7.33 14.15 -4.32
N PRO A 47 -8.51 14.77 -4.21
CA PRO A 47 -8.65 16.18 -4.56
C PRO A 47 -7.92 17.08 -3.55
N ILE A 48 -7.32 18.16 -4.05
CA ILE A 48 -6.82 19.25 -3.22
C ILE A 48 -8.02 19.98 -2.64
N THR A 49 -8.25 19.84 -1.34
CA THR A 49 -9.40 20.45 -0.64
C THR A 49 -8.99 21.24 0.60
N ALA A 50 -7.68 21.37 0.85
CA ALA A 50 -7.15 22.24 1.87
C ALA A 50 -5.84 22.91 1.42
N GLN A 51 -5.50 24.02 2.07
CA GLN A 51 -4.23 24.72 1.94
C GLN A 51 -3.67 25.06 3.32
N ALA A 52 -2.40 24.76 3.56
CA ALA A 52 -1.66 25.27 4.71
C ALA A 52 -0.90 26.54 4.30
N VAL A 53 -1.03 27.59 5.10
CA VAL A 53 -0.25 28.83 4.94
C VAL A 53 0.87 28.83 5.97
N ILE A 54 2.12 28.86 5.49
CA ILE A 54 3.33 28.82 6.31
C ILE A 54 4.23 29.97 5.85
N GLY A 55 4.30 31.04 6.66
CA GLY A 55 4.90 32.29 6.22
C GLY A 55 4.20 32.82 4.96
N ASN A 56 4.97 33.04 3.89
CA ASN A 56 4.46 33.46 2.58
C ASN A 56 4.18 32.29 1.62
N ALA A 57 4.45 31.05 2.04
CA ALA A 57 4.25 29.87 1.22
C ALA A 57 2.84 29.28 1.43
N VAL A 58 2.31 28.72 0.35
CA VAL A 58 1.04 27.96 0.35
C VAL A 58 1.35 26.53 -0.04
N ILE A 59 0.98 25.59 0.82
CA ILE A 59 1.06 24.15 0.54
C ILE A 59 -0.35 23.66 0.22
N ASN A 60 -0.55 23.14 -0.99
CA ASN A 60 -1.79 22.56 -1.47
C ASN A 60 -1.92 21.11 -0.99
N LEU A 61 -3.00 20.82 -0.26
CA LEU A 61 -3.15 19.58 0.50
C LEU A 61 -4.27 18.71 -0.06
N GLU A 62 -3.90 17.48 -0.38
CA GLU A 62 -4.82 16.36 -0.42
C GLU A 62 -5.25 16.00 1.00
N VAL A 63 -6.53 15.65 1.22
CA VAL A 63 -7.03 15.40 2.57
C VAL A 63 -7.48 13.94 2.70
N ALA A 64 -6.74 13.15 3.47
CA ALA A 64 -7.04 11.74 3.74
C ALA A 64 -8.00 11.63 4.93
N ARG A 65 -9.31 11.50 4.69
CA ARG A 65 -10.35 11.58 5.74
C ARG A 65 -10.73 10.23 6.31
N THR A 66 -10.68 9.19 5.48
CA THR A 66 -11.12 7.84 5.83
C THR A 66 -9.93 6.98 6.27
N LEU A 67 -10.19 5.94 7.05
CA LEU A 67 -9.13 5.00 7.47
C LEU A 67 -8.36 4.39 6.27
N PRO A 68 -9.00 4.00 5.15
CA PRO A 68 -8.28 3.54 3.96
C PRO A 68 -7.37 4.61 3.34
N GLU A 69 -7.83 5.85 3.24
CA GLU A 69 -7.03 6.96 2.70
C GLU A 69 -5.84 7.29 3.61
N GLN A 70 -6.06 7.28 4.93
CA GLN A 70 -5.03 7.58 5.93
C GLN A 70 -3.99 6.47 6.01
N SER A 71 -4.43 5.21 6.05
CA SER A 71 -3.51 4.06 6.07
C SER A 71 -2.65 3.96 4.81
N LYS A 72 -3.18 4.40 3.66
CA LYS A 72 -2.46 4.41 2.39
C LYS A 72 -1.57 5.65 2.21
N GLY A 73 -1.95 6.81 2.75
CA GLY A 73 -1.14 8.02 2.76
C GLY A 73 -0.50 8.34 1.40
N LEU A 74 0.81 8.55 1.42
CA LEU A 74 1.64 8.83 0.23
C LEU A 74 2.33 7.59 -0.37
N MET A 75 1.91 6.37 -0.01
CA MET A 75 2.49 5.13 -0.53
C MET A 75 2.54 5.10 -2.07
N TYR A 76 3.61 4.51 -2.59
CA TYR A 76 3.87 4.28 -4.02
C TYR A 76 4.03 5.54 -4.88
N ARG A 77 4.04 6.75 -4.31
CA ARG A 77 4.37 7.96 -5.04
C ARG A 77 5.86 8.07 -5.27
N THR A 78 6.25 8.38 -6.50
CA THR A 78 7.65 8.58 -6.90
C THR A 78 8.11 10.02 -6.75
N GLU A 79 7.18 10.96 -6.60
CA GLU A 79 7.46 12.38 -6.46
C GLU A 79 6.37 13.09 -5.63
N LEU A 80 6.73 14.24 -5.07
CA LEU A 80 5.83 15.19 -4.41
C LEU A 80 6.38 16.60 -4.66
N ALA A 81 5.60 17.45 -5.32
CA ALA A 81 6.05 18.80 -5.63
C ALA A 81 6.21 19.66 -4.35
N PRO A 82 7.11 20.67 -4.33
CA PRO A 82 7.41 21.44 -3.11
C PRO A 82 6.23 22.22 -2.52
N ASP A 83 5.21 22.53 -3.32
CA ASP A 83 3.97 23.21 -2.92
C ASP A 83 2.84 22.21 -2.61
N ARG A 84 3.15 20.92 -2.44
CA ARG A 84 2.18 19.84 -2.22
C ARG A 84 2.42 19.11 -0.90
N GLY A 85 1.34 18.60 -0.34
CA GLY A 85 1.37 17.73 0.83
C GLY A 85 0.08 16.96 1.01
N MET A 86 0.03 16.16 2.08
CA MET A 86 -1.16 15.45 2.51
C MET A 86 -1.52 15.83 3.95
N LEU A 87 -2.81 16.07 4.18
CA LEU A 87 -3.39 16.36 5.48
C LEU A 87 -4.15 15.15 6.01
N PHE A 88 -3.83 14.75 7.23
CA PHE A 88 -4.49 13.70 7.99
C PHE A 88 -5.25 14.35 9.15
N PRO A 89 -6.57 14.53 9.07
CA PRO A 89 -7.39 15.08 10.16
C PRO A 89 -7.82 13.98 11.15
N PHE A 90 -7.87 14.35 12.44
CA PHE A 90 -8.30 13.48 13.53
C PHE A 90 -9.30 14.22 14.42
N SER A 91 -10.49 13.64 14.62
CA SER A 91 -11.53 14.19 15.50
C SER A 91 -12.24 13.04 16.23
N PRO A 92 -12.15 12.95 17.57
CA PRO A 92 -11.45 13.87 18.47
C PRO A 92 -9.92 13.82 18.32
N PRO A 93 -9.19 14.80 18.88
CA PRO A 93 -7.74 14.75 18.90
C PRO A 93 -7.23 13.52 19.67
N GLN A 94 -6.25 12.81 19.12
CA GLN A 94 -5.77 11.53 19.66
C GLN A 94 -4.26 11.32 19.42
N PRO A 95 -3.56 10.50 20.23
CA PRO A 95 -2.21 10.05 19.89
C PRO A 95 -2.25 9.27 18.57
N VAL A 96 -1.29 9.52 17.69
CA VAL A 96 -1.18 8.84 16.40
C VAL A 96 0.25 8.37 16.18
N SER A 97 0.43 7.45 15.24
CA SER A 97 1.75 6.98 14.85
C SER A 97 1.77 6.74 13.35
N PHE A 98 2.84 7.18 12.71
CA PHE A 98 3.04 7.07 11.27
C PHE A 98 4.19 6.10 10.98
N TRP A 99 4.26 5.64 9.75
CA TRP A 99 5.31 4.76 9.25
C TRP A 99 5.54 5.06 7.76
N MET A 100 6.63 4.54 7.21
CA MET A 100 7.01 4.80 5.81
C MET A 100 6.84 3.57 4.92
N LYS A 101 6.02 2.59 5.33
CA LYS A 101 5.84 1.34 4.59
C LYS A 101 5.36 1.66 3.18
N ASN A 102 6.13 1.24 2.16
CA ASN A 102 5.88 1.46 0.74
C ASN A 102 5.86 2.94 0.28
N CYS A 103 6.28 3.88 1.12
CA CYS A 103 6.59 5.25 0.68
C CYS A 103 7.94 5.23 -0.04
N LEU A 104 8.01 5.78 -1.26
CA LEU A 104 9.23 5.80 -2.08
C LEU A 104 9.98 7.13 -1.98
N ILE A 105 9.31 8.17 -1.48
CA ILE A 105 9.88 9.50 -1.25
C ILE A 105 10.09 9.74 0.25
N PRO A 106 11.17 10.43 0.64
CA PRO A 106 11.37 10.85 2.02
C PRO A 106 10.41 12.01 2.37
N LEU A 107 9.94 12.06 3.62
CA LEU A 107 8.92 13.00 4.07
C LEU A 107 9.30 13.71 5.37
N ASP A 108 8.72 14.88 5.60
CA ASP A 108 8.61 15.50 6.92
C ASP A 108 7.18 15.31 7.44
N MET A 109 7.04 15.03 8.73
CA MET A 109 5.75 14.93 9.43
C MET A 109 5.62 16.09 10.42
N ILE A 110 4.62 16.94 10.24
CA ILE A 110 4.33 18.09 11.12
C ILE A 110 3.05 17.79 11.91
N PHE A 111 3.19 17.65 13.22
CA PHE A 111 2.11 17.28 14.14
C PHE A 111 1.44 18.53 14.68
N LEU A 112 0.12 18.64 14.49
CA LEU A 112 -0.66 19.81 14.86
C LEU A 112 -1.68 19.51 15.96
N ARG A 113 -1.84 20.47 16.86
CA ARG A 113 -2.93 20.52 17.83
C ARG A 113 -3.57 21.91 17.79
N GLN A 114 -4.82 22.00 17.37
CA GLN A 114 -5.57 23.27 17.25
C GLN A 114 -4.81 24.32 16.43
N GLY A 115 -4.16 23.85 15.36
CA GLY A 115 -3.32 24.64 14.46
C GLY A 115 -1.94 25.02 15.01
N GLN A 116 -1.57 24.62 16.22
CA GLN A 116 -0.20 24.78 16.74
C GLN A 116 0.65 23.56 16.39
N VAL A 117 1.89 23.77 15.94
CA VAL A 117 2.89 22.72 15.76
C VAL A 117 3.36 22.25 17.12
N ILE A 118 3.08 20.99 17.45
CA ILE A 118 3.53 20.37 18.71
C ILE A 118 4.68 19.40 18.52
N GLY A 119 5.01 19.05 17.27
CA GLY A 119 6.13 18.18 16.93
C GLY A 119 6.43 18.20 15.45
N ILE A 120 7.69 17.91 15.13
CA ILE A 120 8.17 17.75 13.75
C ILE A 120 9.09 16.53 13.73
N THR A 121 8.81 15.59 12.83
CA THR A 121 9.74 14.51 12.50
C THR A 121 10.21 14.75 11.08
N ALA A 122 11.43 15.27 10.92
CA ALA A 122 11.98 15.65 9.63
C ALA A 122 12.81 14.52 9.00
N HIS A 123 12.96 14.56 7.67
CA HIS A 123 13.82 13.67 6.89
C HIS A 123 13.55 12.18 7.12
N VAL A 124 12.28 11.81 7.22
CA VAL A 124 11.86 10.41 7.41
C VAL A 124 12.13 9.62 6.12
N PRO A 125 12.96 8.57 6.14
CA PRO A 125 13.37 7.86 4.92
C PRO A 125 12.29 6.89 4.40
N PRO A 126 12.31 6.55 3.10
CA PRO A 126 11.53 5.44 2.52
C PRO A 126 11.72 4.13 3.29
N CYS A 127 10.68 3.29 3.31
CA CYS A 127 10.77 1.94 3.88
C CYS A 127 9.98 0.93 3.05
N GLN A 128 10.66 -0.04 2.45
CA GLN A 128 10.01 -1.08 1.62
C GLN A 128 9.96 -2.44 2.33
N GLU A 129 10.89 -2.70 3.24
CA GLU A 129 11.05 -3.98 3.92
C GLU A 129 10.57 -3.90 5.38
N ASN A 130 9.99 -4.99 5.88
CA ASN A 130 9.55 -5.04 7.27
C ASN A 130 10.71 -5.46 8.18
N PRO A 131 10.75 -4.98 9.44
CA PRO A 131 9.84 -4.00 10.03
C PRO A 131 10.20 -2.55 9.65
N CYS A 132 9.19 -1.73 9.35
CA CYS A 132 9.39 -0.29 9.20
C CYS A 132 9.39 0.41 10.56
N PRO A 133 10.26 1.42 10.77
CA PRO A 133 10.19 2.27 11.95
C PRO A 133 8.84 2.98 12.06
N VAL A 134 8.44 3.26 13.30
CA VAL A 134 7.21 3.96 13.64
C VAL A 134 7.55 5.30 14.29
N TYR A 135 6.82 6.34 13.90
CA TYR A 135 7.03 7.72 14.29
C TYR A 135 5.80 8.22 15.06
N PRO A 136 5.82 8.17 16.40
CA PRO A 136 4.68 8.58 17.21
C PRO A 136 4.56 10.10 17.28
N SER A 137 3.33 10.60 17.43
CA SER A 137 3.10 12.00 17.78
C SER A 137 3.57 12.27 19.23
N PRO A 138 4.04 13.48 19.55
CA PRO A 138 4.50 13.83 20.90
C PRO A 138 3.35 13.91 21.93
N GLY A 139 2.11 13.94 21.45
CA GLY A 139 0.89 13.95 22.25
C GLY A 139 -0.32 13.84 21.34
N PRO A 140 -1.55 14.01 21.88
CA PRO A 140 -2.74 13.91 21.06
C PRO A 140 -2.85 15.08 20.06
N VAL A 141 -3.07 14.77 18.79
CA VAL A 141 -3.12 15.73 17.66
C VAL A 141 -4.50 15.74 17.01
N ASP A 142 -4.89 16.84 16.38
CA ASP A 142 -6.08 16.94 15.54
C ASP A 142 -5.75 16.97 14.04
N ALA A 143 -4.48 17.16 13.69
CA ALA A 143 -4.01 17.06 12.32
C ALA A 143 -2.53 16.65 12.24
N VAL A 144 -2.16 16.01 11.15
CA VAL A 144 -0.76 15.82 10.72
C VAL A 144 -0.63 16.26 9.26
N LEU A 145 0.42 16.99 8.96
CA LEU A 145 0.82 17.34 7.59
C LEU A 145 2.03 16.51 7.19
N GLU A 146 1.93 15.78 6.09
CA GLU A 146 3.09 15.20 5.40
C GLU A 146 3.47 16.08 4.21
N ILE A 147 4.74 16.49 4.16
CA ILE A 147 5.34 17.24 3.05
C ILE A 147 6.68 16.59 2.65
N GLY A 148 7.29 17.03 1.56
CA GLY A 148 8.60 16.51 1.14
C GLY A 148 9.68 16.72 2.20
N ALA A 149 10.61 15.77 2.34
CA ALA A 149 11.66 15.85 3.35
C ALA A 149 12.50 17.14 3.26
N GLY A 150 12.79 17.74 4.40
CA GLY A 150 13.53 19.00 4.53
C GLY A 150 12.70 20.26 4.24
N GLN A 151 11.48 20.11 3.71
CA GLN A 151 10.62 21.23 3.38
C GLN A 151 10.17 21.99 4.64
N ALA A 152 9.99 21.32 5.77
CA ALA A 152 9.69 22.00 7.03
C ALA A 152 10.81 22.98 7.42
N GLY A 153 12.08 22.58 7.23
CA GLY A 153 13.25 23.43 7.46
C GLY A 153 13.34 24.60 6.47
N ILE A 154 13.10 24.35 5.19
CA ILE A 154 13.07 25.40 4.14
C ILE A 154 12.00 26.45 4.44
N LEU A 155 10.84 26.01 4.92
CA LEU A 155 9.72 26.87 5.29
C LEU A 155 9.89 27.53 6.67
N GLY A 156 10.95 27.16 7.41
CA GLY A 156 11.24 27.71 8.74
C GLY A 156 10.25 27.27 9.82
N VAL A 157 9.56 26.14 9.66
CA VAL A 157 8.58 25.64 10.63
C VAL A 157 9.28 25.18 11.91
N GLN A 158 8.79 25.66 13.05
CA GLN A 158 9.28 25.31 14.37
C GLN A 158 8.15 24.82 15.28
N VAL A 159 8.50 24.03 16.29
CA VAL A 159 7.55 23.68 17.36
C VAL A 159 7.12 24.95 18.09
N GLY A 160 5.81 25.12 18.27
CA GLY A 160 5.20 26.32 18.83
C GLY A 160 4.54 27.21 17.78
N ASP A 161 4.94 27.11 16.50
CA ASP A 161 4.35 27.88 15.40
C ASP A 161 2.88 27.57 15.21
N ARG A 162 2.16 28.50 14.58
CA ARG A 162 0.77 28.29 14.17
C ARG A 162 0.68 28.16 12.65
N ILE A 163 0.09 27.07 12.18
CA ILE A 163 -0.21 26.83 10.77
C ILE A 163 -1.71 26.94 10.57
N GLN A 164 -2.12 27.87 9.70
CA GLN A 164 -3.52 28.00 9.31
C GLN A 164 -3.82 27.03 8.17
N ILE A 165 -4.79 26.14 8.38
CA ILE A 165 -5.30 25.24 7.35
C ILE A 165 -6.66 25.77 6.89
N LYS A 166 -6.75 26.19 5.63
CA LYS A 166 -7.97 26.67 4.99
C LYS A 166 -8.56 25.56 4.13
N LYS A 167 -9.88 25.32 4.25
CA LYS A 167 -10.58 24.48 3.27
C LYS A 167 -10.72 25.26 1.96
N VAL A 168 -10.47 24.61 0.85
CA VAL A 168 -10.65 25.18 -0.50
C VAL A 168 -11.57 24.27 -1.31
N SER A 169 -12.42 24.86 -2.15
CA SER A 169 -13.21 24.08 -3.11
C SER A 169 -12.25 23.56 -4.17
N SER A 170 -12.22 22.24 -4.39
CA SER A 170 -11.49 21.67 -5.53
C SER A 170 -12.18 22.17 -6.81
N LEU A 171 -11.64 23.23 -7.41
CA LEU A 171 -11.98 23.54 -8.78
C LEU A 171 -11.37 22.40 -9.60
N VAL A 172 -12.22 21.52 -10.12
CA VAL A 172 -11.85 20.71 -11.27
C VAL A 172 -11.37 21.72 -12.30
N SER A 173 -10.07 21.72 -12.57
CA SER A 173 -9.50 22.50 -13.67
C SER A 173 -10.16 21.94 -14.92
N LEU A 174 -11.24 22.57 -15.37
CA LEU A 174 -11.77 22.42 -16.72
C LEU A 174 -10.74 23.11 -17.62
N ALA A 175 -9.76 22.35 -18.04
CA ALA A 175 -8.86 22.67 -19.14
C ALA A 175 -8.75 21.42 -20.01
#